data_AF-A0A0L9UGV2-F1
#
_entry.id   AF-A0A0L9UGV2-F1
#
_cell.length_a   1.000
_cell.length_b   1.000
_cell.length_c   1.000
_cell.angle_alpha   90.00
_cell.angle_beta   90.00
_cell.angle_gamma   90.00
#
_symmetry.space_group_name_H-M   'P 1'
#
loop_
_entity.id
_entity.type
_entity.pdbx_description
1 polymer ?
#
loop_
_entity_poly.entity_id
_entity_poly.type
_entity_poly.pdbx_seq_one_letter_code
_entity_poly.pdbx_strand_id
1 'polypeptide(L)'
;MSFGSSLLSHPHSVRFLFNNTGNSRFKAAAEVPDSLSEDWFKSRKKRPFGPRLDFSAEDAVHYQLEALKCNDQPRQDYGIEVMYRFAGFDPFERSTYFGPFFDLGQFERFRRIFHHSTYRVLLGHKERKIMSTLFVEENKYKQRVWIRGSRPEEEEIFQFTMVQRVGGCWDGYWLTESLLHDTDTFAGGLAY
;
A
#
# COMPACT_ATOMS: atom_id res chain seq x y z
N MET A 1 -11.90 46.92 -69.50
CA MET A 1 -10.84 47.00 -68.47
C MET A 1 -10.87 45.71 -67.66
N SER A 2 -9.81 44.90 -67.79
CA SER A 2 -9.32 43.80 -66.89
C SER A 2 -10.28 42.70 -66.42
N PHE A 3 -10.17 41.44 -66.91
CA PHE A 3 -9.28 40.33 -66.48
C PHE A 3 -9.52 39.89 -65.01
N GLY A 4 -9.75 38.63 -64.66
CA GLY A 4 -9.76 37.37 -65.38
C GLY A 4 -10.14 36.23 -64.41
N SER A 5 -10.73 35.16 -64.91
CA SER A 5 -11.04 33.95 -64.15
C SER A 5 -10.24 32.80 -64.76
N SER A 6 -9.40 32.17 -63.94
CA SER A 6 -8.45 31.14 -64.35
C SER A 6 -9.06 29.74 -64.28
N LEU A 7 -8.98 29.05 -65.43
CA LEU A 7 -8.48 27.68 -65.66
C LEU A 7 -9.34 26.51 -65.12
N LEU A 8 -9.96 25.71 -66.02
CA LEU A 8 -9.47 24.42 -66.59
C LEU A 8 -9.40 23.32 -65.52
N SER A 9 -9.89 22.09 -65.66
CA SER A 9 -10.11 21.22 -66.82
C SER A 9 -10.82 19.92 -66.37
N HIS A 10 -11.73 19.42 -67.19
CA HIS A 10 -12.15 18.00 -67.27
C HIS A 10 -11.14 17.26 -68.24
N PRO A 11 -11.22 15.95 -68.62
CA PRO A 11 -12.21 14.89 -68.35
C PRO A 11 -11.65 13.41 -68.28
N HIS A 12 -12.58 12.43 -68.23
CA HIS A 12 -12.54 11.03 -68.74
C HIS A 12 -11.76 9.96 -67.94
N SER A 13 -12.19 8.70 -67.77
CA SER A 13 -13.31 7.91 -68.33
C SER A 13 -13.50 6.63 -67.47
N VAL A 14 -14.74 6.23 -67.10
CA VAL A 14 -15.50 5.04 -67.58
C VAL A 14 -14.82 3.68 -67.28
N ARG A 15 -15.37 2.63 -66.63
CA ARG A 15 -16.69 1.98 -66.66
C ARG A 15 -16.81 0.94 -65.51
N PHE A 16 -18.01 0.84 -64.92
CA PHE A 16 -18.77 -0.34 -64.46
C PHE A 16 -18.05 -1.56 -63.84
N LEU A 17 -18.56 -2.05 -62.69
CA LEU A 17 -19.39 -3.27 -62.61
C LEU A 17 -19.75 -3.66 -61.14
N PHE A 18 -21.01 -4.10 -60.98
CA PHE A 18 -21.58 -5.04 -60.00
C PHE A 18 -21.56 -4.81 -58.47
N ASN A 19 -22.78 -4.66 -57.94
CA ASN A 19 -23.40 -5.38 -56.81
C ASN A 19 -22.56 -5.94 -55.64
N ASN A 20 -22.89 -5.43 -54.45
CA ASN A 20 -23.33 -6.16 -53.25
C ASN A 20 -22.49 -7.36 -52.77
N THR A 21 -21.83 -7.23 -51.62
CA THR A 21 -21.99 -8.09 -50.42
C THR A 21 -20.85 -7.86 -49.42
N GLY A 22 -21.15 -7.98 -48.12
CA GLY A 22 -20.16 -8.38 -47.12
C GLY A 22 -19.47 -7.26 -46.35
N ASN A 23 -20.18 -6.67 -45.38
CA ASN A 23 -19.59 -5.80 -44.37
C ASN A 23 -18.81 -6.65 -43.35
N SER A 24 -17.56 -7.04 -43.62
CA SER A 24 -16.71 -7.72 -42.63
C SER A 24 -16.08 -6.70 -41.67
N ARG A 25 -16.83 -6.33 -40.63
CA ARG A 25 -16.23 -5.72 -39.45
C ARG A 25 -15.51 -6.81 -38.67
N PHE A 26 -14.18 -6.82 -38.74
CA PHE A 26 -13.35 -7.54 -37.78
C PHE A 26 -13.60 -6.94 -36.39
N LYS A 27 -14.45 -7.58 -35.59
CA LYS A 27 -14.51 -7.36 -34.15
C LYS A 27 -13.30 -8.08 -33.55
N ALA A 28 -12.26 -7.33 -33.21
CA ALA A 28 -11.33 -7.77 -32.19
C ALA A 28 -12.11 -7.83 -30.87
N ALA A 29 -12.64 -9.01 -30.54
CA ALA A 29 -13.07 -9.30 -29.19
C ALA A 29 -11.80 -9.37 -28.35
N ALA A 30 -11.39 -8.24 -27.79
CA ALA A 30 -10.55 -8.25 -26.61
C ALA A 30 -11.40 -8.89 -25.51
N GLU A 31 -11.25 -10.19 -25.32
CA GLU A 31 -11.67 -10.86 -24.08
C GLU A 31 -10.94 -10.14 -22.95
N VAL A 32 -11.63 -9.20 -22.33
CA VAL A 32 -11.26 -8.65 -21.03
C VAL A 32 -11.19 -9.86 -20.11
N PRO A 33 -10.03 -10.20 -19.51
CA PRO A 33 -9.95 -11.34 -18.62
C PRO A 33 -10.90 -11.12 -17.46
N ASP A 34 -12.03 -11.82 -17.49
CA ASP A 34 -13.04 -11.82 -16.45
C ASP A 34 -12.52 -12.69 -15.31
N SER A 35 -11.56 -12.17 -14.54
CA SER A 35 -10.97 -12.94 -13.43
C SER A 35 -10.42 -12.05 -12.32
N LEU A 36 -11.29 -11.23 -11.74
CA LEU A 36 -11.27 -11.18 -10.29
C LEU A 36 -11.88 -12.51 -9.81
N SER A 37 -11.03 -13.53 -9.63
CA SER A 37 -11.43 -14.86 -9.15
C SER A 37 -12.41 -14.73 -7.98
N GLU A 38 -13.42 -15.59 -7.88
CA GLU A 38 -14.29 -15.61 -6.69
C GLU A 38 -13.48 -15.67 -5.38
N ASP A 39 -12.30 -16.27 -5.42
CA ASP A 39 -11.36 -16.34 -4.30
C ASP A 39 -10.79 -14.97 -3.92
N TRP A 40 -10.60 -14.06 -4.89
CA TRP A 40 -10.23 -12.67 -4.65
C TRP A 40 -11.29 -11.94 -3.82
N PHE A 41 -12.56 -12.02 -4.21
CA PHE A 41 -13.66 -11.42 -3.46
C PHE A 41 -13.88 -12.08 -2.10
N LYS A 42 -13.79 -13.41 -2.01
CA LYS A 42 -13.90 -14.16 -0.75
C LYS A 42 -12.77 -13.80 0.23
N SER A 43 -11.55 -13.55 -0.28
CA SER A 43 -10.42 -13.15 0.56
C SER A 43 -10.68 -11.79 1.24
N ARG A 44 -11.16 -10.77 0.49
CA ARG A 44 -11.46 -9.43 1.03
C ARG A 44 -12.63 -9.40 2.01
N LYS A 45 -13.56 -10.36 1.94
CA LYS A 45 -14.64 -10.49 2.94
C LYS A 45 -14.11 -10.83 4.34
N LYS A 46 -12.96 -11.50 4.44
CA LYS A 46 -12.33 -11.77 5.74
C LYS A 46 -11.56 -10.53 6.19
N ARG A 47 -11.96 -10.01 7.36
CA ARG A 47 -11.22 -8.95 8.03
C ARG A 47 -9.76 -9.38 8.20
N PRO A 48 -8.77 -8.51 7.95
CA PRO A 48 -7.36 -8.82 8.15
C PRO A 48 -7.11 -9.29 9.59
N PHE A 49 -5.98 -9.89 9.91
CA PHE A 49 -5.62 -10.05 11.32
C PHE A 49 -5.50 -8.66 12.00
N GLY A 50 -5.79 -8.56 13.29
CA GLY A 50 -5.82 -7.29 14.00
C GLY A 50 -5.54 -7.44 15.49
N PRO A 51 -5.51 -6.32 16.22
CA PRO A 51 -5.20 -6.29 17.65
C PRO A 51 -6.21 -7.09 18.47
N ARG A 52 -5.74 -7.68 19.58
CA ARG A 52 -6.53 -8.47 20.50
C ARG A 52 -6.22 -8.09 21.95
N LEU A 53 -7.19 -8.27 22.83
CA LEU A 53 -7.09 -7.89 24.24
C LEU A 53 -6.07 -8.75 25.01
N ASP A 54 -5.85 -9.99 24.57
CA ASP A 54 -4.92 -10.94 25.17
C ASP A 54 -3.47 -10.78 24.70
N PHE A 55 -3.19 -9.82 23.80
CA PHE A 55 -1.82 -9.57 23.34
C PHE A 55 -1.04 -8.70 24.30
N SER A 56 0.20 -9.09 24.57
CA SER A 56 1.20 -8.16 25.08
C SER A 56 1.65 -7.18 23.98
N ALA A 57 2.34 -6.12 24.37
CA ALA A 57 2.94 -5.19 23.41
C ALA A 57 3.96 -5.90 22.48
N GLU A 58 4.70 -6.87 23.02
CA GLU A 58 5.65 -7.69 22.26
C GLU A 58 4.95 -8.60 21.25
N ASP A 59 3.86 -9.26 21.66
CA ASP A 59 3.05 -10.10 20.76
C ASP A 59 2.47 -9.28 19.61
N ALA A 60 1.96 -8.08 19.92
CA ALA A 60 1.40 -7.18 18.92
C ALA A 60 2.45 -6.78 17.85
N VAL A 61 3.70 -6.50 18.24
CA VAL A 61 4.78 -6.23 17.27
C VAL A 61 5.17 -7.51 16.52
N HIS A 62 5.26 -8.64 17.22
CA HIS A 62 5.58 -9.93 16.62
C HIS A 62 4.63 -10.29 15.47
N TYR A 63 3.31 -10.25 15.71
CA TYR A 63 2.33 -10.60 14.68
C TYR A 63 2.28 -9.61 13.52
N GLN A 64 2.51 -8.33 13.78
CA GLN A 64 2.66 -7.31 12.74
C GLN A 64 3.85 -7.64 11.81
N LEU A 65 5.00 -8.00 12.38
CA LEU A 65 6.18 -8.39 11.60
C LEU A 65 5.97 -9.72 10.87
N GLU A 66 5.33 -10.72 11.47
CA GLU A 66 4.96 -11.95 10.74
C GLU A 66 4.05 -11.67 9.53
N ALA A 67 3.08 -10.76 9.69
CA ALA A 67 2.22 -10.36 8.57
C ALA A 67 3.01 -9.67 7.46
N LEU A 68 3.97 -8.80 7.79
CA LEU A 68 4.83 -8.13 6.81
C LEU A 68 5.84 -9.09 6.13
N LYS A 69 6.32 -10.10 6.86
CA LYS A 69 7.15 -11.18 6.29
C LYS A 69 6.41 -11.94 5.19
N CYS A 70 5.10 -12.16 5.36
CA CYS A 70 4.22 -12.80 4.39
C CYS A 70 3.25 -11.80 3.74
N ASN A 71 3.74 -10.60 3.37
CA ASN A 71 2.90 -9.45 3.01
C ASN A 71 1.79 -9.74 1.99
N ASP A 72 2.06 -10.57 0.98
CA ASP A 72 1.11 -10.82 -0.12
C ASP A 72 0.26 -12.09 0.05
N GLN A 73 0.21 -12.64 1.26
CA GLN A 73 -0.64 -13.81 1.58
C GLN A 73 -1.65 -13.46 2.68
N PRO A 74 -2.95 -13.80 2.50
CA PRO A 74 -3.56 -14.52 1.38
C PRO A 74 -3.87 -13.65 0.15
N ARG A 75 -3.61 -12.34 0.20
CA ARG A 75 -3.84 -11.39 -0.91
C ARG A 75 -2.73 -10.34 -0.90
N GLN A 76 -2.58 -9.63 -2.01
CA GLN A 76 -1.63 -8.54 -2.14
C GLN A 76 -1.77 -7.51 -1.01
N ASP A 77 -0.64 -7.09 -0.44
CA ASP A 77 -0.56 -6.08 0.63
C ASP A 77 -1.34 -6.42 1.91
N TYR A 78 -1.63 -7.70 2.16
CA TYR A 78 -2.27 -8.17 3.39
C TYR A 78 -1.48 -7.81 4.65
N GLY A 79 -0.15 -7.89 4.62
CA GLY A 79 0.70 -7.47 5.73
C GLY A 79 0.48 -6.00 6.09
N ILE A 80 0.41 -5.14 5.08
CA ILE A 80 0.11 -3.71 5.25
C ILE A 80 -1.32 -3.49 5.78
N GLU A 81 -2.31 -4.28 5.34
CA GLU A 81 -3.66 -4.22 5.90
C GLU A 81 -3.66 -4.58 7.40
N VAL A 82 -2.87 -5.56 7.81
CA VAL A 82 -2.67 -5.89 9.24
C VAL A 82 -2.06 -4.69 9.96
N MET A 83 -0.98 -4.11 9.44
CA MET A 83 -0.37 -2.89 10.02
C MET A 83 -1.40 -1.77 10.20
N TYR A 84 -2.23 -1.53 9.18
CA TYR A 84 -3.27 -0.52 9.23
C TYR A 84 -4.32 -0.79 10.32
N ARG A 85 -4.66 -2.06 10.56
CA ARG A 85 -5.58 -2.45 11.65
C ARG A 85 -4.99 -2.27 13.04
N PHE A 86 -3.68 -2.36 13.19
CA PHE A 86 -2.99 -2.08 14.45
C PHE A 86 -2.72 -0.60 14.65
N ALA A 87 -2.85 0.22 13.61
CA ALA A 87 -2.52 1.63 13.68
C ALA A 87 -3.46 2.37 14.65
N GLY A 88 -2.87 2.98 15.67
CA GLY A 88 -3.57 3.64 16.75
C GLY A 88 -3.88 5.12 16.49
N PHE A 89 -3.90 5.59 15.25
CA PHE A 89 -4.22 6.98 14.91
C PHE A 89 -5.71 7.18 14.61
N ASP A 90 -6.20 8.42 14.70
CA ASP A 90 -7.54 8.78 14.24
C ASP A 90 -7.54 8.94 12.70
N PRO A 91 -8.35 8.17 11.95
CA PRO A 91 -8.44 8.29 10.49
C PRO A 91 -8.87 9.68 9.98
N PHE A 92 -9.48 10.52 10.81
CA PHE A 92 -9.91 11.87 10.42
C PHE A 92 -8.86 12.95 10.74
N GLU A 93 -7.75 12.58 11.39
CA GLU A 93 -6.68 13.50 11.76
C GLU A 93 -5.36 13.17 11.05
N ARG A 94 -4.45 14.15 11.03
CA ARG A 94 -3.08 13.92 10.55
C ARG A 94 -2.27 13.21 11.62
N SER A 95 -1.56 12.16 11.21
CA SER A 95 -0.80 11.29 12.10
C SER A 95 0.70 11.39 11.84
N THR A 96 1.50 11.27 12.91
CA THR A 96 2.96 11.16 12.90
C THR A 96 3.44 9.71 12.90
N TYR A 97 2.58 8.77 12.49
CA TYR A 97 2.88 7.32 12.51
C TYR A 97 4.22 6.97 11.85
N PHE A 98 4.58 7.64 10.76
CA PHE A 98 5.85 7.44 10.03
C PHE A 98 6.85 8.60 10.23
N GLY A 99 6.68 9.40 11.30
CA GLY A 99 7.50 10.57 11.60
C GLY A 99 6.80 11.88 11.24
N PRO A 100 6.88 12.36 9.98
CA PRO A 100 6.14 13.54 9.54
C PRO A 100 4.62 13.38 9.61
N PHE A 101 3.90 14.51 9.61
CA PHE A 101 2.43 14.50 9.59
C PHE A 101 1.88 14.08 8.22
N PHE A 102 1.23 12.93 8.16
CA PHE A 102 0.51 12.45 6.99
C PHE A 102 -0.99 12.32 7.28
N ASP A 103 -1.82 12.55 6.27
CA ASP A 103 -3.21 12.06 6.31
C ASP A 103 -3.16 10.57 5.95
N LEU A 104 -3.35 9.73 6.98
CA LEU A 104 -3.27 8.28 6.89
C LEU A 104 -4.66 7.63 6.99
N GLY A 105 -5.73 8.42 7.03
CA GLY A 105 -7.10 7.90 7.05
C GLY A 105 -7.46 7.09 5.81
N GLN A 106 -6.79 7.37 4.69
CA GLN A 106 -6.92 6.59 3.47
C GLN A 106 -5.88 5.47 3.43
N PHE A 107 -6.36 4.23 3.34
CA PHE A 107 -5.51 3.04 3.28
C PHE A 107 -4.47 3.14 2.15
N GLU A 108 -4.83 3.66 0.98
CA GLU A 108 -3.91 3.80 -0.15
C GLU A 108 -2.71 4.69 0.17
N ARG A 109 -2.88 5.74 0.98
CA ARG A 109 -1.78 6.62 1.38
C ARG A 109 -0.85 5.92 2.36
N PHE A 110 -1.41 5.20 3.33
CA PHE A 110 -0.65 4.36 4.25
C PHE A 110 0.14 3.26 3.50
N ARG A 111 -0.52 2.58 2.55
CA ARG A 111 0.08 1.54 1.71
C ARG A 111 1.23 2.05 0.85
N ARG A 112 1.10 3.24 0.26
CA ARG A 112 2.16 3.84 -0.57
C ARG A 112 3.46 4.06 0.22
N ILE A 113 3.38 4.39 1.50
CA ILE A 113 4.58 4.61 2.34
C ILE A 113 5.38 3.32 2.52
N PHE A 114 4.69 2.19 2.76
CA PHE A 114 5.36 0.88 2.85
C PHE A 114 6.09 0.47 1.56
N HIS A 115 5.60 0.89 0.40
CA HIS A 115 6.25 0.64 -0.89
C HIS A 115 7.37 1.65 -1.21
N HIS A 116 7.53 2.70 -0.40
CA HIS A 116 8.63 3.66 -0.53
C HIS A 116 9.95 3.05 -0.02
N SER A 117 11.09 3.57 -0.51
CA SER A 117 12.42 2.99 -0.26
C SER A 117 12.73 2.74 1.22
N THR A 118 12.37 3.67 2.09
CA THR A 118 12.62 3.59 3.54
C THR A 118 11.96 2.40 4.21
N TYR A 119 10.73 2.05 3.85
CA TYR A 119 9.93 1.04 4.56
C TYR A 119 9.80 -0.28 3.80
N ARG A 120 10.16 -0.32 2.51
CA ARG A 120 10.06 -1.52 1.66
C ARG A 120 10.81 -2.73 2.23
N VAL A 121 11.90 -2.50 2.96
CA VAL A 121 12.69 -3.55 3.63
C VAL A 121 11.85 -4.45 4.55
N LEU A 122 10.77 -3.91 5.10
CA LEU A 122 9.84 -4.67 5.94
C LEU A 122 9.02 -5.71 5.16
N LEU A 123 8.77 -5.45 3.88
CA LEU A 123 7.91 -6.28 3.03
C LEU A 123 8.68 -7.51 2.55
N GLY A 124 8.21 -8.70 2.93
CA GLY A 124 8.86 -9.95 2.52
C GLY A 124 10.25 -10.14 3.13
N HIS A 125 10.50 -9.54 4.30
CA HIS A 125 11.79 -9.64 4.98
C HIS A 125 12.16 -11.10 5.31
N LYS A 126 13.44 -11.42 5.22
CA LYS A 126 13.95 -12.78 5.47
C LYS A 126 14.11 -13.07 6.95
N GLU A 127 14.63 -12.08 7.67
CA GLU A 127 15.03 -12.20 9.07
C GLU A 127 14.71 -10.93 9.83
N ARG A 128 14.45 -11.09 11.12
CA ARG A 128 14.32 -10.00 12.09
C ARG A 128 15.05 -10.34 13.37
N LYS A 129 15.61 -9.32 14.01
CA LYS A 129 16.24 -9.44 15.33
C LYS A 129 15.79 -8.29 16.23
N ILE A 130 15.32 -8.63 17.42
CA ILE A 130 15.01 -7.63 18.45
C ILE A 130 16.33 -7.05 18.95
N MET A 131 16.49 -5.74 18.82
CA MET A 131 17.68 -5.01 19.25
C MET A 131 17.52 -4.52 20.70
N SER A 132 16.35 -3.95 21.01
CA SER A 132 16.03 -3.52 22.37
C SER A 132 14.52 -3.44 22.59
N THR A 133 14.10 -3.58 23.84
CA THR A 133 12.73 -3.40 24.32
C THR A 133 12.73 -2.43 25.50
N LEU A 134 11.72 -1.58 25.62
CA LEU A 134 11.62 -0.57 26.68
C LEU A 134 10.15 -0.26 26.98
N PHE A 135 9.72 -0.44 28.22
CA PHE A 135 8.50 0.20 28.73
C PHE A 135 8.85 1.63 29.14
N VAL A 136 8.32 2.60 28.39
CA VAL A 136 8.51 4.03 28.69
C VAL A 136 7.59 4.44 29.85
N GLU A 137 6.36 3.94 29.82
CA GLU A 137 5.31 4.11 30.82
C GLU A 137 4.49 2.81 30.90
N GLU A 138 3.57 2.69 31.85
CA GLU A 138 2.73 1.48 32.03
C GLU A 138 1.96 1.11 30.76
N ASN A 139 1.48 2.11 30.02
CA ASN A 139 0.71 1.97 28.79
C ASN A 139 1.52 2.31 27.53
N LYS A 140 2.85 2.45 27.61
CA LYS A 140 3.69 2.85 26.47
C LYS A 140 4.94 1.99 26.37
N TYR A 141 5.08 1.32 25.23
CA TYR A 141 6.13 0.35 24.97
C TYR A 141 6.88 0.69 23.68
N LYS A 142 8.20 0.52 23.68
CA LYS A 142 9.06 0.72 22.50
C LYS A 142 9.88 -0.52 22.23
N GLN A 143 9.98 -0.90 20.96
CA GLN A 143 10.82 -2.00 20.51
C GLN A 143 11.60 -1.60 19.28
N ARG A 144 12.92 -1.75 19.33
CA ARG A 144 13.79 -1.60 18.16
C ARG A 144 14.05 -2.97 17.55
N VAL A 145 13.88 -3.06 16.25
CA VAL A 145 14.00 -4.29 15.49
C VAL A 145 14.88 -4.04 14.29
N TRP A 146 15.94 -4.84 14.17
CA TRP A 146 16.72 -4.93 12.95
C TRP A 146 16.03 -5.90 11.98
N ILE A 147 15.94 -5.52 10.72
CA ILE A 147 15.23 -6.24 9.68
C ILE A 147 16.18 -6.43 8.49
N ARG A 148 16.23 -7.67 8.00
CA ARG A 148 16.90 -8.01 6.74
C ARG A 148 15.88 -8.24 5.65
N GLY A 149 15.89 -7.37 4.65
CA GLY A 149 14.98 -7.39 3.52
C GLY A 149 15.19 -8.59 2.58
N SER A 150 14.43 -8.58 1.49
CA SER A 150 14.48 -9.65 0.48
C SER A 150 15.68 -9.49 -0.47
N ARG A 151 16.12 -8.25 -0.72
CA ARG A 151 17.27 -7.94 -1.59
C ARG A 151 18.60 -8.13 -0.86
N PRO A 152 19.71 -8.41 -1.57
CA PRO A 152 21.03 -8.41 -0.96
C PRO A 152 21.33 -7.02 -0.39
N GLU A 153 21.97 -6.97 0.79
CA GLU A 153 22.38 -5.75 1.49
C GLU A 153 21.23 -4.79 1.90
N GLU A 154 19.97 -5.21 1.79
CA GLU A 154 18.83 -4.48 2.37
C GLU A 154 18.73 -4.81 3.88
N GLU A 155 19.27 -3.94 4.72
CA GLU A 155 19.21 -4.09 6.18
C GLU A 155 18.90 -2.76 6.82
N GLU A 156 17.88 -2.73 7.69
CA GLU A 156 17.43 -1.49 8.32
C GLU A 156 16.97 -1.74 9.77
N ILE A 157 16.99 -0.69 10.59
CA ILE A 157 16.48 -0.73 11.96
C ILE A 157 15.23 0.14 12.05
N PHE A 158 14.19 -0.40 12.67
CA PHE A 158 12.95 0.30 12.92
C PHE A 158 12.62 0.30 14.41
N GLN A 159 12.02 1.40 14.87
CA GLN A 159 11.45 1.52 16.20
C GLN A 159 9.92 1.49 16.11
N PHE A 160 9.32 0.48 16.72
CA PHE A 160 7.90 0.45 17.01
C PHE A 160 7.65 1.17 18.32
N THR A 161 6.70 2.11 18.32
CA THR A 161 6.11 2.66 19.54
C THR A 161 4.68 2.15 19.64
N MET A 162 4.41 1.40 20.70
CA MET A 162 3.11 0.81 21.01
C MET A 162 2.48 1.56 22.18
N VAL A 163 1.17 1.76 22.13
CA VAL A 163 0.39 2.38 23.20
C VAL A 163 -0.79 1.46 23.54
N GLN A 164 -0.98 1.19 24.82
CA GLN A 164 -2.18 0.54 25.33
C GLN A 164 -3.27 1.60 25.49
N ARG A 165 -4.39 1.41 24.80
CA ARG A 165 -5.53 2.33 24.89
C ARG A 165 -6.24 2.17 26.23
N VAL A 166 -6.63 3.31 26.81
CA VAL A 166 -7.40 3.39 28.05
C VAL A 166 -8.75 4.03 27.73
N GLY A 167 -9.82 3.30 28.01
CA GLY A 167 -11.20 3.71 27.74
C GLY A 167 -11.65 3.52 26.28
N GLY A 168 -12.97 3.61 26.08
CA GLY A 168 -13.62 3.44 24.78
C GLY A 168 -13.69 1.98 24.31
N CYS A 169 -13.93 1.77 23.01
CA CYS A 169 -14.09 0.43 22.43
C CYS A 169 -12.76 -0.34 22.24
N TRP A 170 -11.62 0.33 22.44
CA TRP A 170 -10.27 -0.23 22.32
C TRP A 170 -9.57 -0.35 23.67
N ASP A 171 -10.30 -0.22 24.78
CA ASP A 171 -9.72 -0.29 26.13
C ASP A 171 -8.93 -1.60 26.35
N GLY A 172 -7.69 -1.47 26.82
CA GLY A 172 -6.76 -2.57 27.06
C GLY A 172 -6.01 -3.09 25.82
N TYR A 173 -6.34 -2.65 24.61
CA TYR A 173 -5.66 -3.11 23.38
C TYR A 173 -4.35 -2.37 23.17
N TRP A 174 -3.31 -3.10 22.75
CA TRP A 174 -2.06 -2.53 22.26
C TRP A 174 -2.17 -2.17 20.78
N LEU A 175 -1.97 -0.89 20.47
CA LEU A 175 -1.97 -0.33 19.12
C LEU A 175 -0.62 0.30 18.81
N THR A 176 -0.29 0.39 17.53
CA THR A 176 0.95 1.03 17.06
C THR A 176 0.72 2.53 16.95
N GLU A 177 1.39 3.31 17.79
CA GLU A 177 1.41 4.77 17.73
C GLU A 177 2.31 5.25 16.60
N SER A 178 3.50 4.65 16.45
CA SER A 178 4.43 4.96 15.37
C SER A 178 5.33 3.80 15.00
N LEU A 179 5.75 3.81 13.74
CA LEU A 179 6.79 2.96 13.16
C LEU A 179 7.80 3.88 12.48
N LEU A 180 8.94 4.07 13.11
CA LEU A 180 9.97 5.00 12.66
C LEU A 180 11.20 4.25 12.20
N HIS A 181 11.83 4.73 11.13
CA HIS A 181 13.16 4.32 10.78
C HIS A 181 14.17 4.92 11.78
N ASP A 182 15.17 4.16 12.19
CA ASP A 182 16.07 4.56 13.27
C ASP A 182 16.88 5.82 12.96
N THR A 183 17.21 6.09 11.68
CA THR A 183 17.89 7.36 11.32
C THR A 183 16.97 8.57 11.48
N ASP A 184 15.66 8.38 11.39
CA ASP A 184 14.68 9.46 11.55
C ASP A 184 14.55 9.90 13.01
N THR A 185 14.91 9.06 13.98
CA THR A 185 14.90 9.44 15.39
C THR A 185 15.98 10.46 15.76
N PHE A 186 17.04 10.56 14.94
CA PHE A 186 18.09 11.58 15.08
C PHE A 186 17.90 12.76 14.11
N ALA A 187 17.14 12.58 13.03
CA ALA A 187 16.88 13.60 12.01
C ALA A 187 15.59 14.39 12.29
N GLY A 188 15.51 15.02 13.46
CA GLY A 188 14.52 16.07 13.72
C GLY A 188 14.66 17.17 12.67
N GLY A 189 13.82 17.11 11.63
CA GLY A 189 13.66 18.17 10.63
C GLY A 189 14.27 17.86 9.27
N LEU A 190 13.53 17.13 8.43
CA LEU A 190 13.52 17.39 6.99
C LEU A 190 12.06 17.48 6.53
N ALA A 191 11.52 18.69 6.64
CA ALA A 191 10.32 19.08 5.91
C ALA A 191 10.69 19.22 4.43
N TYR A 192 9.92 18.60 3.54
CA TYR A 192 9.79 19.03 2.15
C TYR A 192 8.76 20.16 2.07
#